data_AF-A0A1L7NEF3-F1
#
_entry.id   AF-A0A1L7NEF3-F1
#
_cell.length_a   1.000
_cell.length_b   1.000
_cell.length_c   1.000
_cell.angle_alpha   90.00
_cell.angle_beta   90.00
_cell.angle_gamma   90.00
#
_symmetry.space_group_name_H-M   'P 1'
#
loop_
_entity.id
_entity.type
_entity.pdbx_description
1 polymer ?
#
loop_
_entity_poly.entity_id
_entity_poly.type
_entity_poly.pdbx_seq_one_letter_code
_entity_poly.pdbx_strand_id
1 'polypeptide(L)' 'MQPRFVIVPAVPVEGESFRIGNRFYAATASGGFDIYDNQEKQRLKRGYINKSEAATACGLMNAESRNPAEQFPILRAD' A
#
# COMPACT_ATOMS: atom_id res chain seq x y z
N MET A 1 -2.34 19.67 0.95
CA MET A 1 -1.39 18.84 0.17
C MET A 1 -1.58 17.39 0.61
N GLN A 2 -1.56 16.42 -0.31
CA GLN A 2 -1.56 15.01 0.08
C GLN A 2 -0.12 14.59 0.42
N PRO A 3 0.12 13.82 1.49
CA PRO A 3 1.45 13.32 1.82
C PRO A 3 1.96 12.37 0.72
N ARG A 4 3.27 12.33 0.53
CA ARG A 4 3.91 11.43 -0.44
C ARG A 4 3.60 9.97 -0.10
N PHE A 5 3.79 9.58 1.15
CA PHE A 5 3.55 8.22 1.60
C PHE A 5 2.22 8.12 2.35
N VAL A 6 1.42 7.10 2.04
CA VAL A 6 0.14 6.80 2.72
C VAL A 6 0.05 5.31 3.07
N ILE A 7 -0.64 4.99 4.15
CA ILE A 7 -0.90 3.60 4.53
C ILE A 7 -2.06 3.07 3.70
N VAL A 8 -1.92 1.86 3.16
CA VAL A 8 -2.98 1.13 2.45
C VAL A 8 -3.11 -0.28 3.03
N PRO A 9 -4.27 -0.93 2.95
CA PRO A 9 -4.37 -2.36 3.23
C PRO A 9 -3.41 -3.13 2.32
N ALA A 10 -2.62 -4.04 2.87
CA ALA A 10 -1.69 -4.86 2.11
C ALA A 10 -2.44 -5.69 1.05
N VAL A 11 -1.76 -6.05 -0.03
CA VAL A 11 -2.38 -6.91 -1.05
C VAL A 11 -2.67 -8.25 -0.39
N PRO A 12 -3.93 -8.72 -0.38
CA PRO A 12 -4.26 -10.02 0.19
C PRO A 12 -3.42 -11.09 -0.50
N VAL A 13 -2.82 -11.98 0.28
CA VAL A 13 -2.05 -13.10 -0.25
C VAL A 13 -3.02 -14.27 -0.37
N GLU A 14 -2.99 -14.97 -1.52
CA GLU A 14 -3.74 -16.21 -1.66
C GLU A 14 -3.24 -17.22 -0.62
N GLY A 15 -4.19 -17.69 0.19
CA GLY A 15 -4.00 -18.86 1.04
C GLY A 15 -4.46 -20.09 0.29
N GLU A 16 -5.33 -20.87 0.91
CA GLU A 16 -5.89 -22.06 0.25
C GLU A 16 -7.01 -21.69 -0.72
N SER A 17 -7.00 -22.33 -1.88
CA SER A 17 -8.16 -22.37 -2.76
C SER A 17 -8.83 -23.73 -2.62
N PHE A 18 -10.16 -23.72 -2.56
CA PHE A 18 -10.94 -24.94 -2.42
C PHE A 18 -12.21 -24.88 -3.27
N ARG A 19 -12.78 -26.05 -3.56
CA ARG A 19 -13.96 -26.21 -4.39
C ARG A 19 -15.09 -26.85 -3.60
N ILE A 20 -16.28 -26.29 -3.68
CA ILE A 20 -17.51 -26.92 -3.16
C ILE A 20 -18.52 -27.00 -4.31
N GLY A 21 -18.79 -28.23 -4.78
CA GLY A 21 -19.63 -28.47 -5.96
C GLY A 21 -19.01 -27.83 -7.21
N ASN A 22 -19.74 -26.93 -7.88
CA ASN A 22 -19.24 -26.15 -9.03
C ASN A 22 -18.65 -24.77 -8.67
N ARG A 23 -18.59 -24.41 -7.39
CA ARG A 23 -18.07 -23.11 -6.94
C ARG A 23 -16.61 -23.23 -6.50
N PHE A 24 -15.81 -22.26 -6.92
CA PHE A 24 -14.42 -22.08 -6.48
C PHE A 24 -14.37 -20.96 -5.45
N TYR A 25 -13.66 -21.21 -4.35
CA TYR A 25 -13.40 -20.24 -3.31
C TYR A 25 -11.88 -20.07 -3.18
N ALA A 26 -11.43 -18.84 -3.02
CA ALA A 26 -10.07 -18.52 -2.65
C ALA A 26 -10.11 -17.89 -1.26
N ALA A 27 -9.52 -18.55 -0.27
CA ALA A 27 -9.26 -17.93 1.01
C ALA A 27 -8.08 -16.98 0.82
N THR A 28 -8.29 -15.69 1.05
CA THR A 28 -7.20 -14.72 1.07
C THR A 28 -6.91 -14.30 2.50
N ALA A 29 -5.63 -14.32 2.88
CA ALA A 29 -5.22 -13.83 4.18
C ALA A 29 -5.07 -12.31 4.12
N SER A 30 -5.57 -11.61 5.15
CA SER A 30 -5.29 -10.20 5.37
C SER A 30 -3.77 -10.01 5.55
N GLY A 31 -3.10 -9.46 4.54
CA GLY A 31 -1.64 -9.26 4.55
C GLY A 31 -1.16 -8.12 5.47
N GLY A 32 -2.04 -7.52 6.26
CA GLY A 32 -1.74 -6.35 7.09
C GLY A 32 -1.83 -5.05 6.29
N PHE A 33 -0.80 -4.21 6.38
CA PHE A 33 -0.75 -2.87 5.81
C PHE A 33 0.56 -2.64 5.03
N ASP A 34 0.46 -1.98 3.90
CA ASP A 34 1.58 -1.53 3.08
C ASP A 34 1.65 0.01 3.08
N ILE A 35 2.75 0.56 2.58
CA ILE A 35 2.89 1.99 2.31
C ILE A 35 2.80 2.20 0.79
N TYR A 36 2.00 3.17 0.36
CA TYR A 36 1.89 3.59 -1.03
C TYR A 36 2.59 4.93 -1.23
N ASP A 37 3.42 5.03 -2.25
CA ASP A 37 4.06 6.27 -2.68
C ASP A 37 3.16 6.94 -3.73
N ASN A 38 2.48 8.01 -3.33
CA ASN A 38 1.62 8.82 -4.19
C ASN A 38 2.38 9.56 -5.30
N GLN A 39 3.68 9.79 -5.13
CA GLN A 39 4.52 10.49 -6.10
C GLN A 39 4.97 9.51 -7.20
N GLU A 40 5.54 8.36 -6.81
CA GLU A 40 6.00 7.32 -7.74
C GLU A 40 4.86 6.38 -8.23
N LYS A 41 3.65 6.58 -7.70
CA LYS A 41 2.46 5.75 -7.98
C LYS A 41 2.67 4.25 -7.75
N GLN A 42 3.52 3.89 -6.80
CA GLN A 42 3.90 2.51 -6.51
C GLN A 42 3.62 2.10 -5.07
N ARG A 43 3.33 0.82 -4.88
CA ARG A 43 3.15 0.22 -3.55
C ARG A 43 4.49 -0.32 -3.05
N LEU A 44 4.91 0.14 -1.88
CA LEU A 44 6.08 -0.36 -1.16
C LEU A 44 5.63 -1.51 -0.25
N LYS A 45 5.97 -2.74 -0.65
CA LYS A 45 5.54 -3.97 0.02
C LYS A 45 6.34 -4.18 1.30
N ARG A 46 5.83 -3.67 2.41
CA ARG A 46 6.44 -3.75 3.74
C ARG A 46 5.76 -4.81 4.61
N GLY A 47 4.46 -5.09 4.40
CA GLY A 47 3.73 -6.14 5.11
C GLY A 47 3.60 -5.93 6.62
N TYR A 48 3.28 -4.70 7.05
CA TYR A 48 3.09 -4.39 8.47
C TYR A 48 1.88 -5.11 9.03
N ILE A 49 2.04 -5.90 10.09
CA ILE A 49 0.93 -6.63 10.72
C ILE A 49 -0.09 -5.64 11.30
N ASN A 50 0.41 -4.57 11.92
CA ASN A 50 -0.39 -3.62 12.68
C ASN A 50 -0.45 -2.25 11.99
N LYS A 51 -1.62 -1.61 12.04
CA LYS A 51 -1.80 -0.26 11.49
C LYS A 51 -0.92 0.79 12.19
N SER A 52 -0.65 0.62 13.48
CA SER A 52 0.19 1.52 14.27
C SER A 52 1.64 1.51 13.79
N GLU A 53 2.22 0.34 13.55
CA GLU A 53 3.57 0.18 13.01
C GLU A 53 3.69 0.79 11.61
N ALA A 54 2.68 0.53 10.76
CA ALA A 54 2.60 1.15 9.44
C ALA A 54 2.52 2.68 9.53
N ALA A 55 1.79 3.21 10.52
CA ALA A 55 1.63 4.65 10.71
C ALA A 55 2.92 5.32 11.18
N THR A 56 3.64 4.73 12.12
CA THR A 56 4.93 5.23 12.57
C THR A 56 5.92 5.27 11.41
N ALA A 57 6.03 4.18 10.64
CA ALA A 57 6.93 4.13 9.50
C ALA A 57 6.52 5.11 8.39
N CYS A 58 5.22 5.21 8.08
CA CYS A 58 4.70 6.17 7.11
C CYS A 58 4.98 7.62 7.53
N GLY A 59 4.87 7.92 8.83
CA GLY A 59 5.20 9.24 9.39
C GLY A 59 6.68 9.58 9.22
N LEU A 60 7.58 8.64 9.58
CA LEU A 60 9.02 8.81 9.41
C LEU A 60 9.41 9.03 7.94
N MET A 61 8.86 8.22 7.02
CA MET A 61 9.14 8.36 5.60
C MET A 61 8.67 9.71 5.02
N ASN A 62 7.54 10.23 5.51
CA ASN A 62 7.09 11.57 5.12
C ASN A 62 7.96 12.67 5.74
N ALA A 63 8.45 12.51 6.97
CA ALA A 63 9.33 13.48 7.63
C ALA A 63 10.73 13.53 7.00
N GLU A 64 11.24 12.39 6.56
CA GLU A 64 12.52 12.27 5.84
C GLU A 64 12.39 12.65 4.35
N SER A 65 11.17 12.76 3.83
CA SER A 65 10.94 13.14 2.43
C SER A 65 11.38 14.58 2.23
N ARG A 66 12.40 14.77 1.39
CA ARG A 66 12.97 16.08 1.05
C ARG A 66 11.96 17.02 0.37
N ASN A 67 10.84 16.50 -0.15
CA ASN A 67 9.83 17.30 -0.83
C ASN A 67 8.41 16.74 -0.66
N PRO A 68 7.73 16.98 0.48
CA PRO A 68 6.40 16.44 0.76
C PRO A 68 5.29 17.06 -0.11
N ALA A 69 5.62 18.09 -0.88
CA ALA A 69 4.73 18.91 -1.67
C ALA A 69 4.77 18.64 -3.18
N GLU A 70 5.85 18.04 -3.69
CA GLU A 70 6.01 17.76 -5.12
C GLU A 70 5.18 16.52 -5.53
N GLN A 71 3.92 16.76 -5.84
CA GLN A 71 3.23 15.94 -6.83
C GLN A 71 3.86 16.32 -8.16
N PHE A 72 4.66 15.43 -8.78
CA PHE A 72 5.20 15.69 -10.12
C PHE A 72 4.08 16.29 -11.00
N PRO A 73 4.33 17.39 -11.73
CA PRO A 73 3.33 17.90 -12.65
C PRO A 73 2.96 16.75 -13.58
N ILE A 74 1.66 16.51 -13.73
CA ILE A 74 1.13 15.56 -14.70
C ILE A 74 1.76 15.97 -16.03
N LEU A 75 2.74 15.21 -16.51
CA LEU A 75 3.21 15.30 -17.88
C LEU A 75 2.03 14.85 -18.73
N ARG A 76 1.11 15.78 -19.01
CA ARG A 76 0.19 15.64 -20.13
C ARG A 76 1.11 15.70 -21.34
N ALA A 77 1.33 14.55 -21.96
CA ALA A 77 1.94 14.50 -23.27
C ALA A 77 1.04 15.31 -24.23
N ASP A 78 1.65 16.23 -24.97
CA ASP A 78 1.02 16.95 -26.08
C ASP A 78 0.71 16.01 -27.25
#